data_AF-A0A182EI84-F1
#
_entry.id   AF-A0A182EI84-F1
#
_cell.length_a   1.000
_cell.length_b   1.000
_cell.length_c   1.000
_cell.angle_alpha   90.00
_cell.angle_beta   90.00
_cell.angle_gamma   90.00
#
_symmetry.space_group_name_H-M   'P 1'
#
loop_
_entity.id
_entity.type
_entity.pdbx_description
1 polymer ?
#
loop_
_entity_poly.entity_id
_entity_poly.type
_entity_poly.pdbx_seq_one_letter_code
_entity_poly.pdbx_strand_id
1 'polypeptide(L)'
;MYFRDDYINLCSQAYAEQKTFAEDLTEGKFSFPIIVAIDKKSDDDEIINILRQKPKDVEVKKYCIRIMEERGAFRYTLKRLQELHDLVISQIDLLGENRELKNLIETLHKDVQPMLSLDSLNASNVINDGHEVAMVSNDLLLPTHFN
;
A
#
# COMPACT_ATOMS: atom_id res chain seq x y z
N MET A 1 -2.48 -12.60 5.52
CA MET A 1 -3.88 -12.78 5.11
C MET A 1 -4.62 -11.44 5.24
N TYR A 2 -4.93 -10.93 6.44
CA TYR A 2 -5.57 -9.61 6.64
C TYR A 2 -4.95 -8.44 5.84
N PHE A 3 -3.62 -8.33 5.85
CA PHE A 3 -2.90 -7.24 5.17
C PHE A 3 -3.05 -7.23 3.65
N ARG A 4 -3.18 -8.42 3.07
CA ARG A 4 -3.43 -8.63 1.64
C ARG A 4 -4.88 -8.29 1.32
N ASP A 5 -5.80 -8.73 2.16
CA ASP A 5 -7.24 -8.49 1.96
C ASP A 5 -7.56 -6.99 2.04
N ASP A 6 -6.96 -6.28 2.99
CA ASP A 6 -7.02 -4.82 3.12
C ASP A 6 -6.48 -4.10 1.87
N TYR A 7 -5.37 -4.58 1.28
CA TYR A 7 -4.81 -4.03 0.05
C TYR A 7 -5.73 -4.25 -1.16
N ILE A 8 -6.26 -5.46 -1.33
CA ILE A 8 -7.16 -5.81 -2.45
C ILE A 8 -8.47 -5.00 -2.40
N ASN A 9 -9.02 -4.77 -1.20
CA ASN A 9 -10.23 -3.96 -1.00
C ASN A 9 -10.08 -2.52 -1.57
N LEU A 10 -8.86 -1.97 -1.49
CA LEU A 10 -8.59 -0.58 -1.87
C LEU A 10 -8.06 -0.43 -3.31
N CYS A 11 -7.29 -1.41 -3.81
CA CYS A 11 -6.65 -1.31 -5.13
C CYS A 11 -7.47 -1.83 -6.30
N SER A 12 -8.51 -2.63 -6.06
CA SER A 12 -9.18 -3.34 -7.16
C SER A 12 -10.13 -2.42 -7.94
N GLN A 13 -9.57 -1.74 -8.94
CA GLN A 13 -10.31 -0.88 -9.87
C GLN A 13 -11.41 -1.64 -10.64
N ALA A 14 -11.22 -2.96 -10.82
CA ALA A 14 -12.21 -3.88 -11.37
C ALA A 14 -13.48 -4.05 -10.51
N TYR A 15 -13.47 -3.57 -9.26
CA TYR A 15 -14.59 -3.65 -8.32
C TYR A 15 -15.30 -2.30 -8.13
N ALA A 16 -14.89 -1.23 -8.83
CA ALA A 16 -15.53 0.08 -8.75
C ALA A 16 -17.01 0.06 -9.16
N GLU A 17 -17.45 -0.96 -9.91
CA GLU A 17 -18.86 -1.18 -10.30
C GLU A 17 -19.63 -2.09 -9.31
N GLN A 18 -18.99 -2.63 -8.27
CA GLN A 18 -19.63 -3.50 -7.29
C GLN A 18 -20.01 -2.73 -6.02
N LYS A 19 -21.08 -3.17 -5.35
CA LYS A 19 -21.59 -2.59 -4.08
C LYS A 19 -20.55 -2.53 -2.95
N THR A 20 -19.44 -3.26 -3.09
CA THR A 20 -18.41 -3.51 -2.08
C THR A 20 -17.10 -2.73 -2.34
N PHE A 21 -17.10 -1.71 -3.21
CA PHE A 21 -15.89 -0.92 -3.49
C PHE A 21 -15.41 -0.15 -2.24
N ALA A 22 -14.14 -0.38 -1.87
CA ALA A 22 -13.45 0.31 -0.78
C ALA A 22 -14.30 0.39 0.51
N GLU A 23 -14.78 -0.77 0.97
CA GLU A 23 -15.63 -0.85 2.16
C GLU A 23 -14.93 -0.34 3.42
N ASP A 24 -13.62 -0.49 3.52
CA ASP A 24 -12.83 0.05 4.64
C ASP A 24 -13.06 1.56 4.80
N LEU A 25 -13.17 2.30 3.69
CA LEU A 25 -13.48 3.74 3.73
C LEU A 25 -14.91 4.01 4.21
N THR A 26 -15.86 3.16 3.84
CA THR A 26 -17.28 3.29 4.24
C THR A 26 -17.47 2.96 5.71
N GLU A 27 -16.73 1.99 6.23
CA GLU A 27 -16.77 1.59 7.63
C GLU A 27 -16.01 2.58 8.53
N GLY A 28 -15.06 3.32 7.95
CA GLY A 28 -14.14 4.18 8.67
C GLY A 28 -12.99 3.38 9.29
N LYS A 29 -12.61 2.27 8.67
CA LYS A 29 -11.61 1.33 9.18
C LYS A 29 -10.19 1.83 8.85
N PHE A 30 -9.31 1.75 9.83
CA PHE A 30 -7.88 2.03 9.66
C PHE A 30 -7.16 0.78 9.17
N SER A 31 -7.41 0.39 7.92
CA SER A 31 -6.65 -0.70 7.30
C SER A 31 -5.22 -0.27 7.00
N PHE A 32 -4.31 -1.23 6.80
CA PHE A 32 -2.89 -0.91 6.75
C PHE A 32 -2.50 0.13 5.68
N PRO A 33 -2.99 0.04 4.42
CA PRO A 33 -2.67 1.06 3.42
C PRO A 33 -3.14 2.47 3.83
N ILE A 34 -4.29 2.57 4.52
CA ILE A 34 -4.82 3.85 5.03
C ILE A 34 -3.88 4.42 6.10
N ILE A 35 -3.43 3.58 7.05
CA ILE A 35 -2.49 3.99 8.11
C ILE A 35 -1.17 4.49 7.51
N VAL A 36 -0.68 3.84 6.47
CA VAL A 36 0.56 4.25 5.78
C VAL A 36 0.37 5.59 5.07
N ALA A 37 -0.82 5.84 4.52
CA ALA A 37 -1.11 7.06 3.79
C ALA A 37 -1.33 8.29 4.68
N ILE A 38 -1.72 8.13 5.94
CA ILE A 38 -1.98 9.25 6.86
C ILE A 38 -0.71 10.04 7.16
N ASP A 39 -0.75 11.36 7.00
CA ASP A 39 0.32 12.25 7.46
C ASP A 39 0.16 12.51 8.97
N LYS A 40 1.01 11.85 9.75
CA LYS A 40 1.00 11.93 11.22
C LYS A 40 1.42 13.29 11.77
N LYS A 41 1.92 14.20 10.93
CA LYS A 41 2.34 15.55 11.32
C LYS A 41 1.24 16.59 11.14
N SER A 42 0.13 16.23 10.49
CA SER A 42 -1.01 17.11 10.27
C SER A 42 -2.18 16.71 11.17
N ASP A 43 -2.64 17.64 12.00
CA ASP A 43 -3.86 17.44 12.80
C ASP A 43 -5.13 17.43 11.92
N ASP A 44 -5.06 18.02 10.72
CA ASP A 44 -6.14 18.09 9.72
C ASP A 44 -5.82 17.25 8.47
N ASP A 45 -5.35 16.02 8.68
CA ASP A 45 -5.09 15.10 7.58
C ASP A 45 -6.37 14.78 6.79
N GLU A 46 -6.29 14.97 5.47
CA GLU A 46 -7.42 14.81 4.55
C GLU A 46 -7.98 13.39 4.53
N ILE A 47 -7.13 12.36 4.62
CA ILE A 47 -7.57 10.96 4.65
C ILE A 47 -8.34 10.69 5.94
N ILE A 48 -7.86 11.20 7.08
CA ILE A 48 -8.58 11.13 8.36
C ILE A 48 -9.95 11.80 8.23
N ASN A 49 -10.00 12.99 7.64
CA ASN A 49 -11.24 13.74 7.48
C ASN A 49 -12.26 13.02 6.57
N ILE A 50 -11.80 12.39 5.49
CA ILE A 50 -12.64 11.54 4.64
C ILE A 50 -13.11 10.30 5.42
N LEU A 51 -12.21 9.62 6.13
CA LEU A 51 -12.53 8.39 6.87
C LEU A 51 -13.59 8.63 7.96
N ARG A 52 -13.54 9.78 8.64
CA ARG A 52 -14.55 10.18 9.64
C ARG A 52 -15.94 10.38 9.04
N GLN A 53 -16.02 10.79 7.77
CA GLN A 53 -17.28 10.98 7.06
C GLN A 53 -17.93 9.68 6.58
N LYS A 54 -17.18 8.56 6.58
CA LYS A 54 -17.68 7.24 6.18
C LYS A 54 -18.36 7.29 4.79
N PRO A 55 -17.65 7.75 3.75
CA PRO A 55 -18.25 8.06 2.46
C PRO A 55 -18.88 6.83 1.82
N LYS A 56 -20.07 7.01 1.27
CA LYS A 56 -20.74 6.04 0.39
C LYS A 56 -20.57 6.38 -1.09
N ASP A 57 -20.28 7.64 -1.38
CA ASP A 57 -20.06 8.16 -2.72
C ASP A 57 -18.78 7.58 -3.32
N VAL A 58 -18.89 7.05 -4.54
CA VAL A 58 -17.79 6.38 -5.24
C VAL A 58 -16.69 7.36 -5.63
N GLU A 59 -17.01 8.60 -5.99
CA GLU A 59 -16.03 9.60 -6.38
C GLU A 59 -15.23 10.09 -5.18
N VAL A 60 -15.86 10.22 -4.00
CA VAL A 60 -15.13 10.51 -2.75
C VAL A 60 -14.16 9.37 -2.39
N LYS A 61 -14.58 8.11 -2.59
CA LYS A 61 -13.71 6.95 -2.37
C LYS A 61 -12.52 6.92 -3.33
N LYS A 62 -12.76 7.15 -4.63
CA LYS A 62 -11.70 7.26 -5.65
C LYS A 62 -10.73 8.40 -5.34
N TYR A 63 -11.27 9.55 -4.89
CA TYR A 63 -10.46 10.69 -4.47
C TYR A 63 -9.51 10.32 -3.33
N CYS A 64 -10.02 9.67 -2.28
CA CYS A 64 -9.23 9.18 -1.17
C CYS A 64 -8.13 8.20 -1.63
N ILE A 65 -8.47 7.22 -2.47
CA ILE A 65 -7.52 6.24 -3.02
C ILE A 65 -6.42 6.95 -3.81
N ARG A 66 -6.74 7.98 -4.60
CA ARG A 66 -5.72 8.74 -5.33
C ARG A 66 -4.74 9.43 -4.39
N ILE A 67 -5.21 10.05 -3.30
CA ILE A 67 -4.31 10.65 -2.30
C ILE A 67 -3.40 9.56 -1.69
N MET A 68 -3.94 8.38 -1.41
CA MET A 68 -3.16 7.25 -0.89
C MET A 68 -2.07 6.79 -1.87
N GLU A 69 -2.38 6.77 -3.17
CA GLU A 69 -1.44 6.46 -4.25
C GLU A 69 -0.34 7.52 -4.37
N GLU A 70 -0.70 8.80 -4.40
CA GLU A 70 0.24 9.92 -4.45
C GLU A 70 1.21 9.93 -3.26
N ARG A 71 0.74 9.51 -2.09
CA ARG A 71 1.56 9.34 -0.88
C ARG A 71 2.36 8.03 -0.86
N GLY A 72 2.24 7.20 -1.90
CA GLY A 72 2.99 5.96 -2.08
C GLY A 72 2.59 4.82 -1.14
N ALA A 73 1.39 4.88 -0.56
CA ALA A 73 0.96 3.93 0.46
C ALA A 73 0.79 2.51 -0.10
N PHE A 74 0.30 2.39 -1.34
CA PHE A 74 0.13 1.10 -2.01
C PHE A 74 1.48 0.45 -2.32
N ARG A 75 2.40 1.19 -2.94
CA ARG A 75 3.78 0.73 -3.18
C ARG A 75 4.48 0.29 -1.91
N TYR A 76 4.35 1.05 -0.82
CA TYR A 76 4.93 0.67 0.47
C TYR A 76 4.30 -0.62 1.04
N THR A 77 2.97 -0.71 1.01
CA THR A 77 2.24 -1.90 1.47
C THR A 77 2.68 -3.14 0.69
N LEU A 78 2.80 -3.00 -0.62
CA LEU A 78 3.20 -4.08 -1.51
C LEU A 78 4.63 -4.56 -1.24
N LYS A 79 5.56 -3.63 -1.07
CA LYS A 79 6.93 -3.96 -0.64
C LYS A 79 6.93 -4.73 0.67
N ARG A 80 6.14 -4.28 1.66
CA ARG A 80 6.06 -4.94 2.97
C ARG A 80 5.44 -6.34 2.87
N LEU A 81 4.45 -6.55 2.01
CA LEU A 81 3.89 -7.86 1.72
C LEU A 81 4.95 -8.80 1.13
N GLN A 82 5.77 -8.33 0.20
CA GLN A 82 6.86 -9.12 -0.38
C GLN A 82 7.91 -9.48 0.67
N GLU A 83 8.34 -8.53 1.52
CA GLU A 83 9.29 -8.82 2.60
C GLU A 83 8.76 -9.86 3.59
N LEU A 84 7.47 -9.80 3.93
CA LEU A 84 6.83 -10.78 4.81
C LEU A 84 6.74 -12.16 4.15
N HIS A 85 6.42 -12.21 2.85
CA HIS A 85 6.45 -13.44 2.08
C HIS A 85 7.83 -14.10 2.14
N ASP A 86 8.88 -13.35 1.77
CA ASP A 86 10.25 -13.87 1.70
C ASP A 86 10.75 -14.31 3.08
N LEU A 87 10.39 -13.56 4.13
CA LEU A 87 10.66 -13.97 5.51
C LEU A 87 10.01 -15.31 5.82
N VAL A 88 8.72 -15.49 5.53
CA VAL A 88 8.01 -16.75 5.81
C VAL A 88 8.66 -17.92 5.05
N ILE A 89 8.98 -17.75 3.77
CA ILE A 89 9.66 -18.79 2.98
C ILE A 89 11.01 -19.16 3.61
N SER A 90 11.83 -18.17 3.98
CA SER A 90 13.13 -18.42 4.62
C SER A 90 13.02 -19.15 5.97
N GLN A 91 11.97 -18.88 6.75
CA GLN A 91 11.74 -19.57 8.02
C GLN A 91 11.31 -21.03 7.79
N ILE A 92 10.51 -21.29 6.76
CA ILE A 92 10.11 -22.66 6.40
C ILE A 92 11.34 -23.48 5.97
N ASP A 93 12.26 -22.87 5.22
CA ASP A 93 13.53 -23.50 4.86
C ASP A 93 14.37 -23.85 6.09
N LEU A 94 14.52 -22.89 7.01
CA LEU A 94 15.33 -23.05 8.20
C LEU A 94 14.82 -24.14 9.16
N LEU A 95 13.50 -24.32 9.26
CA LEU A 95 12.86 -25.21 10.23
C LEU A 95 12.66 -26.66 9.74
N GLY A 96 13.37 -27.06 8.68
CA GLY A 96 13.39 -28.44 8.20
C GLY A 96 12.55 -28.71 6.96
N GLU A 97 12.27 -27.66 6.17
CA GLU A 97 11.56 -27.68 4.88
C GLU A 97 10.15 -28.31 4.91
N ASN A 98 9.12 -27.50 4.65
CA ASN A 98 7.76 -28.01 4.45
C ASN A 98 7.22 -27.59 3.09
N ARG A 99 7.21 -28.53 2.13
CA ARG A 99 6.79 -28.29 0.75
C ARG A 99 5.31 -27.91 0.63
N GLU A 100 4.43 -28.50 1.44
CA GLU A 100 3.00 -28.16 1.41
C GLU A 100 2.76 -26.75 1.93
N LEU A 101 3.43 -26.39 3.02
CA LEU A 101 3.32 -25.05 3.59
C LEU A 101 3.88 -23.99 2.64
N LYS A 102 5.02 -24.23 1.98
CA LYS A 102 5.52 -23.33 0.94
C LYS A 102 4.51 -23.14 -0.18
N ASN A 103 3.95 -24.24 -0.71
CA ASN A 103 2.96 -24.17 -1.79
C ASN A 103 1.72 -23.36 -1.36
N LEU A 104 1.29 -23.48 -0.11
CA LEU A 104 0.19 -22.68 0.43
C LEU A 104 0.55 -21.18 0.45
N ILE A 105 1.72 -20.82 0.97
CA ILE A 105 2.18 -19.42 1.04
C ILE A 105 2.33 -18.81 -0.36
N GLU A 106 2.94 -19.53 -1.29
CA GLU A 106 3.08 -19.14 -2.70
C GLU A 106 1.71 -18.94 -3.35
N THR A 107 0.75 -19.82 -3.08
CA THR A 107 -0.61 -19.70 -3.61
C THR A 107 -1.31 -18.45 -3.07
N LEU A 108 -1.16 -18.15 -1.78
CA LEU A 108 -1.74 -16.94 -1.17
C LEU A 108 -1.09 -15.65 -1.71
N HIS A 109 0.17 -15.69 -2.11
CA HIS A 109 0.91 -14.53 -2.62
C HIS A 109 0.58 -14.20 -4.09
N LYS A 110 0.20 -15.19 -4.90
CA LYS A 110 -0.11 -15.02 -6.34
C LYS A 110 -1.15 -13.95 -6.63
N ASP A 111 -2.13 -13.76 -5.77
CA ASP A 111 -3.21 -12.79 -6.01
C ASP A 111 -2.77 -11.33 -5.78
N VAL A 112 -1.58 -11.11 -5.23
CA VAL A 112 -0.96 -9.79 -5.07
C VAL A 112 -0.11 -9.42 -6.29
N GLN A 113 0.36 -10.43 -7.05
CA GLN A 113 1.25 -10.29 -8.21
C GLN A 113 0.67 -9.53 -9.42
N PRO A 114 -0.64 -9.64 -9.77
CA PRO A 114 -1.22 -8.86 -10.87
C PRO A 114 -1.16 -7.34 -10.67
N MET A 115 -0.97 -6.87 -9.43
CA MET A 115 -0.87 -5.45 -9.11
C MET A 115 0.58 -4.92 -9.10
N LEU A 116 1.57 -5.82 -8.96
CA LEU A 116 3.01 -5.49 -9.12
C LEU A 116 3.37 -5.09 -10.56
N SER A 117 2.66 -5.63 -11.56
CA SER A 117 2.95 -5.38 -12.98
C SER A 117 2.44 -4.02 -13.47
N LEU A 118 1.39 -3.46 -12.85
CA LEU A 118 0.86 -2.13 -13.18
C LEU A 118 1.79 -1.02 -12.67
N ASP A 119 2.37 -1.19 -11.48
CA ASP A 119 3.35 -0.23 -10.92
C ASP A 119 4.64 -0.16 -11.75
N SER A 120 5.09 -1.27 -12.33
CA SER A 120 6.27 -1.32 -13.19
C SER A 120 6.04 -0.69 -14.58
N LEU A 121 4.80 -0.74 -15.08
CA LEU A 121 4.38 0.00 -16.29
C LEU A 121 4.21 1.50 -16.01
N ASN A 122 3.65 1.88 -14.86
CA ASN A 122 3.45 3.28 -14.49
C ASN A 122 4.77 3.98 -14.11
N ALA A 123 5.69 3.32 -13.41
CA ALA A 123 7.01 3.87 -13.09
C ALA A 123 7.85 4.15 -14.35
N SER A 124 7.63 3.40 -15.44
CA SER A 124 8.30 3.63 -16.73
C SER A 124 7.71 4.83 -17.50
N ASN A 125 6.44 5.16 -17.27
CA ASN A 125 5.76 6.29 -17.92
C ASN A 125 5.99 7.64 -17.22
N VAL A 126 6.33 7.64 -15.93
CA VAL A 126 6.62 8.89 -15.17
C VAL A 126 8.00 9.50 -15.52
N ILE A 127 8.91 8.73 -16.12
CA ILE A 127 10.26 9.21 -16.46
C ILE A 127 10.29 10.02 -17.78
N ASN A 128 9.18 10.10 -18.53
CA ASN A 128 9.19 10.68 -19.87
C ASN A 128 8.59 12.09 -20.04
N ASP A 129 8.10 12.72 -18.97
CA ASP A 129 7.70 14.13 -19.02
C ASP A 129 8.69 14.98 -18.20
N GLY A 130 9.71 15.46 -18.91
CA GLY A 130 10.68 16.39 -18.37
C GLY A 130 10.02 17.73 -18.01
N HIS A 131 10.12 18.11 -16.75
CA HIS A 131 10.35 19.50 -16.37
C HIS A 131 11.27 19.57 -15.15
N GLU A 132 12.42 20.17 -15.40
CA GLU A 132 13.46 20.62 -14.49
C GLU A 132 12.87 21.45 -13.34
N VAL A 133 13.15 21.06 -12.08
CA VAL A 133 13.17 22.00 -10.94
C VAL A 133 14.41 21.73 -10.11
N ALA A 134 15.22 22.77 -10.01
CA ALA A 134 16.54 22.80 -9.39
C ALA A 134 16.56 22.51 -7.89
N MET A 135 17.63 21.81 -7.48
CA MET A 135 18.49 22.07 -6.31
C MET A 135 17.86 22.82 -5.12
N VAL A 136 17.60 22.11 -4.03
CA VAL A 136 17.98 22.57 -2.67
C VAL A 136 18.57 21.38 -1.91
N SER A 137 19.89 21.40 -1.75
CA SER A 137 20.60 20.61 -0.76
C SER A 137 20.08 20.96 0.62
N ASN A 138 19.74 19.97 1.44
CA ASN A 138 19.88 20.14 2.88
C ASN A 138 20.22 18.79 3.51
N ASP A 139 21.48 18.70 3.91
CA ASP A 139 22.00 17.70 4.82
C ASP A 139 21.13 17.65 6.08
N LEU A 140 20.71 16.44 6.47
CA LEU A 140 20.47 16.17 7.89
C LEU A 140 21.20 14.89 8.25
N LEU A 141 22.42 15.10 8.77
CA LEU A 141 23.16 14.12 9.54
C LEU A 141 22.23 13.52 10.61
N LEU A 142 22.17 12.19 10.65
CA LEU A 142 21.73 11.46 11.82
C LEU A 142 22.76 11.68 12.94
N PRO A 143 22.39 12.18 14.13
CA PRO A 143 23.29 12.18 15.26
C PRO A 143 23.40 10.75 15.83
N THR A 144 24.48 10.06 15.49
CA THR A 144 25.00 8.99 16.33
C THR A 144 25.56 9.63 17.59
N HIS A 145 24.93 9.43 18.75
CA HIS A 145 25.55 9.16 20.05
C HIS A 145 24.47 9.15 21.14
N PHE A 146 24.13 7.95 21.63
CA PHE A 146 23.74 7.73 23.02
C PHE A 146 24.36 6.41 23.50
N ASN A 147 25.07 6.53 24.63
CA ASN A 147 25.97 5.59 25.33
C ASN A 147 27.34 5.33 24.72
#